data_AF-A0A1W0E2T7-F1
#
_entry.id   AF-A0A1W0E2T7-F1
#
_cell.length_a   1.000
_cell.length_b   1.000
_cell.length_c   1.000
_cell.angle_alpha   90.00
_cell.angle_beta   90.00
_cell.angle_gamma   90.00
#
_symmetry.space_group_name_H-M   'P 1'
#
loop_
_entity.id
_entity.type
_entity.pdbx_description
1 polymer ?
#
loop_
_entity_poly.entity_id
_entity_poly.type
_entity_poly.pdbx_seq_one_letter_code
_entity_poly.pdbx_strand_id
1 'polypeptide(L)'
;MDFAQKLHDAGNLRFFDLRNNPLNEYGEGVNNLGWRDLKNMFGDRIIIDQDTQNVHSQRVQMDEDGVYEAIKSKGNGIYLNFEKVSSIKPYFQINIDEDKKYDLKDTLNKWELIRKSLGQEDADYNIVKYIKYLYTGEEFEGVVWPFPKNEATSVKIIKEIVDNSINDIYKFLVKNSQEKSTRLEYFNTVFCLLCEIYNSCPTGQLERARYLHAFMSQDDYKDENHDAQYIIEMIISRLKENVFDIVTIPPQGSQNVHVSQYWRKKLHAKLGLNILDEKYTCQFGTLNQDPFKNHVPSVLYAFFSKFTPNYLVEQVCNFINQDQKYQNSISAYIMTLLKNIDDEKKNEFFSFETDEDRIYMIPCKIKQNGIQAVLVDMHFLIQS
;
A
#
# COMPACT_ATOMS: atom_id res chain seq x y z
N MET A 1 -5.30 22.58 -38.23
CA MET A 1 -5.62 21.38 -39.04
C MET A 1 -5.17 20.19 -38.25
N ASP A 2 -6.15 19.43 -37.75
CA ASP A 2 -5.99 18.38 -36.74
C ASP A 2 -5.17 17.20 -37.28
N PHE A 3 -4.31 16.62 -36.44
CA PHE A 3 -3.54 15.42 -36.77
C PHE A 3 -4.48 14.25 -37.12
N ALA A 4 -5.66 14.22 -36.50
CA ALA A 4 -6.73 13.29 -36.82
C ALA A 4 -7.28 13.45 -38.25
N GLN A 5 -7.39 14.68 -38.76
CA GLN A 5 -7.85 14.95 -40.13
C GLN A 5 -6.82 14.49 -41.16
N LYS A 6 -5.53 14.69 -40.89
CA LYS A 6 -4.44 14.19 -41.76
C LYS A 6 -4.36 12.66 -41.82
N LEU A 7 -4.74 11.97 -40.74
CA LEU A 7 -4.83 10.51 -40.70
C LEU A 7 -6.10 9.98 -41.38
N HIS A 8 -7.21 10.73 -41.31
CA HIS A 8 -8.44 10.40 -42.02
C HIS A 8 -8.27 10.51 -43.55
N ASP A 9 -7.54 11.52 -44.02
CA ASP A 9 -7.36 11.78 -45.46
C ASP A 9 -6.25 10.93 -46.10
N ALA A 10 -5.40 10.28 -45.29
CA ALA A 10 -4.39 9.33 -45.73
C ALA A 10 -5.01 7.93 -45.97
N GLY A 11 -5.82 7.82 -47.02
CA GLY A 11 -6.59 6.62 -47.41
C GLY A 11 -5.79 5.36 -47.81
N ASN A 12 -4.71 5.00 -47.12
CA ASN A 12 -3.88 3.83 -47.46
C ASN A 12 -3.18 3.08 -46.30
N LEU A 13 -3.44 3.37 -45.02
CA LEU A 13 -2.90 2.52 -43.92
C LEU A 13 -3.90 1.40 -43.59
N ARG A 14 -3.58 0.17 -44.02
CA ARG A 14 -4.51 -0.97 -44.02
C ARG A 14 -4.70 -1.66 -42.67
N PHE A 15 -3.72 -1.74 -41.78
CA PHE A 15 -3.87 -2.24 -40.41
C PHE A 15 -2.70 -1.69 -39.57
N PHE A 16 -2.93 -1.38 -38.30
CA PHE A 16 -1.92 -1.05 -37.31
C PHE A 16 -1.68 -2.29 -36.43
N ASP A 17 -0.57 -2.97 -36.68
CA ASP A 17 -0.15 -4.13 -35.90
C ASP A 17 0.69 -3.68 -34.69
N LEU A 18 0.14 -3.84 -33.51
CA LEU A 18 0.68 -3.45 -32.22
C LEU A 18 0.91 -4.67 -31.32
N ARG A 19 0.91 -5.89 -31.89
CA ARG A 19 1.38 -7.08 -31.18
C ARG A 19 2.81 -6.88 -30.69
N ASN A 20 3.15 -7.44 -29.55
CA ASN A 20 4.41 -7.29 -28.80
C ASN A 20 4.69 -5.87 -28.29
N ASN A 21 3.71 -4.95 -28.32
CA ASN A 21 3.84 -3.66 -27.66
C ASN A 21 3.10 -3.71 -26.31
N PRO A 22 3.76 -3.34 -25.19
CA PRO A 22 3.10 -3.27 -23.89
C PRO A 22 2.15 -2.06 -23.89
N LEU A 23 0.91 -2.28 -24.30
CA LEU A 23 -0.16 -1.29 -24.22
C LEU A 23 -1.02 -1.60 -23.01
N ASN A 24 -1.25 -0.60 -22.16
CA ASN A 24 -2.26 -0.70 -21.13
C ASN A 24 -3.67 -0.47 -21.71
N GLU A 25 -4.71 -0.78 -20.95
CA GLU A 25 -6.09 -0.71 -21.45
C GLU A 25 -6.53 0.72 -21.82
N TYR A 26 -6.08 1.73 -21.07
CA TYR A 26 -6.59 3.11 -21.15
C TYR A 26 -5.52 4.21 -21.27
N GLY A 27 -4.23 3.87 -21.44
CA GLY A 27 -3.15 4.85 -21.54
C GLY A 27 -2.57 5.27 -20.18
N GLU A 28 -1.26 5.55 -20.12
CA GLU A 28 -0.58 6.05 -18.90
C GLU A 28 -0.69 7.59 -18.80
N GLY A 29 -1.91 8.13 -18.73
CA GLY A 29 -2.15 9.56 -18.49
C GLY A 29 -2.68 10.35 -19.70
N VAL A 30 -2.65 11.68 -19.59
CA VAL A 30 -3.44 12.63 -20.42
C VAL A 30 -3.08 12.62 -21.91
N ASN A 31 -1.88 12.13 -22.28
CA ASN A 31 -1.38 12.12 -23.67
C ASN A 31 -1.03 10.73 -24.19
N ASN A 32 -1.39 9.66 -23.47
CA ASN A 32 -1.10 8.29 -23.87
C ASN A 32 -2.42 7.57 -24.17
N LEU A 33 -2.52 6.90 -25.32
CA LEU A 33 -3.70 6.13 -25.70
C LEU A 33 -3.53 4.67 -25.27
N GLY A 34 -4.55 4.12 -24.60
CA GLY A 34 -4.60 2.69 -24.30
C GLY A 34 -5.07 1.88 -25.50
N TRP A 35 -4.96 0.56 -25.41
CA TRP A 35 -5.44 -0.32 -26.47
C TRP A 35 -6.95 -0.15 -26.74
N ARG A 36 -7.73 0.22 -25.72
CA ARG A 36 -9.17 0.46 -25.84
C ARG A 36 -9.48 1.75 -26.59
N ASP A 37 -8.72 2.82 -26.34
CA ASP A 37 -8.84 4.09 -27.07
C ASP A 37 -8.45 3.89 -28.54
N LEU A 38 -7.36 3.16 -28.78
CA LEU A 38 -6.93 2.80 -30.12
C LEU A 38 -8.00 1.97 -30.86
N LYS A 39 -8.62 0.98 -30.20
CA LYS A 39 -9.75 0.24 -30.77
C LYS A 39 -10.97 1.12 -31.02
N ASN A 40 -11.28 2.08 -30.15
CA ASN A 40 -12.42 2.99 -30.35
C ASN A 40 -12.17 3.95 -31.54
N MET A 41 -10.95 4.44 -31.69
CA MET A 41 -10.58 5.39 -32.76
C MET A 41 -10.43 4.71 -34.11
N PHE A 42 -9.83 3.52 -34.13
CA PHE A 42 -9.42 2.87 -35.38
C PHE A 42 -10.20 1.59 -35.69
N GLY A 43 -11.03 1.10 -34.77
CA GLY A 43 -11.86 -0.08 -34.93
C GLY A 43 -11.04 -1.36 -35.08
N ASP A 44 -11.49 -2.23 -35.98
CA ASP A 44 -10.83 -3.50 -36.31
C ASP A 44 -9.51 -3.32 -37.08
N ARG A 45 -9.10 -2.09 -37.35
CA ARG A 45 -7.80 -1.81 -37.97
C ARG A 45 -6.64 -1.95 -37.00
N ILE A 46 -6.87 -2.07 -35.69
CA ILE A 46 -5.83 -2.31 -34.68
C ILE A 46 -5.74 -3.81 -34.39
N ILE A 47 -4.54 -4.37 -34.55
CA ILE A 47 -4.21 -5.75 -34.17
C ILE A 47 -3.32 -5.67 -32.93
N ILE A 48 -3.73 -6.30 -31.83
CA ILE A 48 -3.02 -6.33 -30.54
C ILE A 48 -3.04 -7.76 -30.01
N ASP A 49 -2.08 -8.14 -29.16
CA ASP A 49 -2.09 -9.49 -28.57
C ASP A 49 -3.30 -9.65 -27.65
N GLN A 50 -3.83 -10.88 -27.59
CA GLN A 50 -4.85 -11.21 -26.62
C GLN A 50 -4.33 -10.95 -25.20
N ASP A 51 -3.06 -11.23 -24.91
CA ASP A 51 -2.46 -11.00 -23.60
C ASP A 51 -2.47 -9.52 -23.19
N THR A 52 -2.31 -8.60 -24.15
CA THR A 52 -2.43 -7.15 -23.95
C THR A 52 -3.87 -6.72 -23.62
N GLN A 53 -4.88 -7.44 -24.13
CA GLN A 53 -6.29 -7.22 -23.81
C GLN A 53 -6.73 -7.82 -22.45
N ASN A 54 -5.91 -8.70 -21.86
CA ASN A 54 -6.36 -9.68 -20.86
C ASN A 54 -5.91 -9.41 -19.42
N VAL A 55 -5.09 -8.39 -19.14
CA VAL A 55 -4.48 -8.22 -17.80
C VAL A 55 -5.52 -7.92 -16.69
N HIS A 56 -6.67 -7.34 -17.03
CA HIS A 56 -7.72 -7.00 -16.04
C HIS A 56 -9.06 -7.73 -16.24
N SER A 57 -9.21 -8.58 -17.28
CA SER A 57 -10.54 -9.05 -17.71
C SER A 57 -10.73 -10.57 -17.74
N GLN A 58 -9.67 -11.38 -17.58
CA GLN A 58 -9.86 -12.83 -17.53
C GLN A 58 -10.37 -13.28 -16.17
N ARG A 59 -11.67 -13.59 -16.15
CA ARG A 59 -12.23 -14.50 -15.16
C ARG A 59 -11.47 -15.81 -15.28
N VAL A 60 -10.61 -16.11 -14.31
CA VAL A 60 -9.91 -17.39 -14.30
C VAL A 60 -10.96 -18.49 -14.16
N GLN A 61 -10.88 -19.53 -14.99
CA GLN A 61 -11.80 -20.67 -14.93
C GLN A 61 -11.33 -21.70 -13.90
N MET A 62 -11.01 -21.24 -12.71
CA MET A 62 -10.57 -22.07 -11.59
C MET A 62 -11.16 -21.52 -10.30
N ASP A 63 -11.33 -22.40 -9.32
CA ASP A 63 -11.62 -22.04 -7.95
C ASP A 63 -10.36 -21.54 -7.23
N GLU A 64 -10.48 -21.22 -5.94
CA GLU A 64 -9.38 -20.69 -5.15
C GLU A 64 -8.22 -21.69 -5.03
N ASP A 65 -8.52 -22.97 -4.80
CA ASP A 65 -7.52 -24.03 -4.70
C ASP A 65 -6.76 -24.21 -6.03
N GLY A 66 -7.48 -24.16 -7.15
CA GLY A 66 -6.88 -24.16 -8.48
C GLY A 66 -5.95 -22.97 -8.73
N VAL A 67 -6.23 -21.78 -8.17
CA VAL A 67 -5.30 -20.64 -8.22
C VAL A 67 -4.02 -20.97 -7.47
N TYR A 68 -4.10 -21.46 -6.23
CA TYR A 68 -2.92 -21.77 -5.43
C TYR A 68 -2.04 -22.82 -6.09
N GLU A 69 -2.64 -23.88 -6.65
CA GLU A 69 -1.90 -24.92 -7.37
C GLU A 69 -1.27 -24.39 -8.66
N ALA A 70 -1.99 -23.56 -9.44
CA ALA A 70 -1.46 -22.94 -10.65
C ALA A 70 -0.30 -21.96 -10.36
N ILE A 71 -0.29 -21.30 -9.20
CA ILE A 71 0.83 -20.45 -8.78
C ILE A 71 2.01 -21.30 -8.32
N LYS A 72 1.78 -22.35 -7.51
CA LYS A 72 2.84 -23.26 -7.06
C LYS A 72 3.54 -23.93 -8.25
N SER A 73 2.79 -24.41 -9.25
CA SER A 73 3.35 -25.10 -10.41
C SER A 73 4.27 -24.22 -11.28
N LYS A 74 4.21 -22.89 -11.13
CA LYS A 74 5.10 -21.94 -11.82
C LYS A 74 6.39 -21.65 -11.03
N GLY A 75 6.41 -21.96 -9.73
CA GLY A 75 7.59 -21.81 -8.89
C GLY A 75 8.56 -22.95 -9.20
N ASN A 76 9.71 -22.65 -9.82
CA ASN A 76 10.76 -23.62 -10.19
C ASN A 76 11.40 -24.31 -8.96
N GLY A 77 10.63 -25.10 -8.22
CA GLY A 77 11.05 -25.74 -6.97
C GLY A 77 10.99 -24.83 -5.72
N ILE A 78 10.61 -23.56 -5.86
CA ILE A 78 10.43 -22.62 -4.75
C ILE A 78 9.09 -21.89 -4.92
N TYR A 79 8.27 -21.90 -3.88
CA TYR A 79 6.96 -21.25 -3.89
C TYR A 79 6.64 -20.59 -2.55
N LEU A 80 5.63 -19.71 -2.55
CA LEU A 80 5.18 -19.01 -1.35
C LEU A 80 4.44 -19.95 -0.41
N ASN A 81 4.72 -19.83 0.89
CA ASN A 81 3.85 -20.37 1.91
C ASN A 81 2.66 -19.41 2.10
N PHE A 82 1.56 -19.67 1.39
CA PHE A 82 0.37 -18.81 1.43
C PHE A 82 -0.19 -18.62 2.85
N GLU A 83 -0.18 -19.67 3.68
CA GLU A 83 -0.66 -19.59 5.05
C GLU A 83 0.22 -18.65 5.89
N LYS A 84 1.55 -18.84 5.84
CA LYS A 84 2.48 -17.97 6.58
C LYS A 84 2.40 -16.53 6.11
N VAL A 85 2.32 -16.28 4.80
CA VAL A 85 2.16 -14.92 4.23
C VAL A 85 0.84 -14.28 4.70
N SER A 86 -0.24 -15.04 4.76
CA SER A 86 -1.56 -14.57 5.21
C SER A 86 -1.61 -14.31 6.71
N SER A 87 -0.85 -15.08 7.50
CA SER A 87 -0.79 -14.95 8.96
C SER A 87 -0.10 -13.67 9.44
N ILE A 88 0.71 -13.03 8.58
CA ILE A 88 1.38 -11.77 8.93
C ILE A 88 0.33 -10.70 9.13
N LYS A 89 0.24 -10.25 10.38
CA LYS A 89 -0.59 -9.13 10.79
C LYS A 89 -0.13 -7.84 10.09
N PRO A 90 -1.06 -6.91 9.82
CA PRO A 90 -0.70 -5.60 9.33
C PRO A 90 0.34 -4.93 10.23
N TYR A 91 1.35 -4.35 9.60
CA TYR A 91 2.45 -3.66 10.28
C TYR A 91 2.00 -2.55 11.24
N PHE A 92 0.84 -1.94 10.99
CA PHE A 92 0.23 -0.97 11.88
C PHE A 92 -1.15 -1.49 12.27
N GLN A 93 -1.27 -1.98 13.51
CA GLN A 93 -2.57 -2.32 14.09
C GLN A 93 -3.15 -1.08 14.74
N ILE A 94 -4.43 -0.82 14.49
CA ILE A 94 -5.15 0.24 15.16
C ILE A 94 -5.80 -0.40 16.38
N ASN A 95 -5.10 -0.28 17.50
CA ASN A 95 -5.65 -0.62 18.79
C ASN A 95 -6.46 0.58 19.25
N ILE A 96 -7.76 0.57 18.94
CA ILE A 96 -8.67 1.57 19.47
C ILE A 96 -8.68 1.40 20.99
N ASP A 97 -8.21 2.41 21.71
CA ASP A 97 -8.30 2.38 23.15
C ASP A 97 -9.77 2.63 23.54
N GLU A 98 -10.44 1.56 23.98
CA GLU A 98 -11.86 1.62 24.25
C GLU A 98 -12.21 2.58 25.40
N ASP A 99 -11.26 2.77 26.32
CA ASP A 99 -11.39 3.57 27.54
C ASP A 99 -10.85 4.99 27.37
N LYS A 100 -10.12 5.27 26.29
CA LYS A 100 -9.55 6.59 26.02
C LYS A 100 -10.65 7.63 25.82
N LYS A 101 -10.72 8.55 26.77
CA LYS A 101 -11.62 9.70 26.72
C LYS A 101 -10.92 10.85 26.01
N TYR A 102 -11.47 11.20 24.87
CA TYR A 102 -11.10 12.40 24.13
C TYR A 102 -12.00 13.57 24.53
N ASP A 103 -11.40 14.72 24.82
CA ASP A 103 -12.12 15.95 25.17
C ASP A 103 -12.19 16.90 23.96
N LEU A 104 -13.42 17.17 23.50
CA LEU A 104 -13.69 18.06 22.38
C LEU A 104 -13.06 19.43 22.61
N LYS A 105 -13.13 19.94 23.84
CA LYS A 105 -12.62 21.26 24.18
C LYS A 105 -11.10 21.31 24.02
N ASP A 106 -10.41 20.29 24.51
CA ASP A 106 -8.95 20.16 24.39
C ASP A 106 -8.51 20.04 22.92
N THR A 107 -9.14 19.17 22.13
CA THR A 107 -8.82 19.02 20.70
C THR A 107 -9.05 20.32 19.92
N LEU A 108 -10.18 21.01 20.14
CA LEU A 108 -10.45 22.29 19.49
C LEU A 108 -9.45 23.38 19.90
N ASN A 109 -9.03 23.41 21.17
CA ASN A 109 -8.00 24.35 21.63
C ASN A 109 -6.65 24.08 20.96
N LYS A 110 -6.25 22.82 20.81
CA LYS A 110 -5.02 22.44 20.10
C LYS A 110 -5.07 22.84 18.63
N TRP A 111 -6.19 22.56 17.96
CA TRP A 111 -6.40 22.97 16.57
C TRP A 111 -6.29 24.49 16.39
N GLU A 112 -6.89 25.27 17.30
CA GLU A 112 -6.82 26.72 17.26
C GLU A 112 -5.37 27.26 17.41
N LEU A 113 -4.56 26.62 18.25
CA LEU A 113 -3.15 26.95 18.40
C LEU A 113 -2.32 26.57 17.17
N ILE A 114 -2.64 25.44 16.53
CA ILE A 114 -2.05 25.03 15.24
C ILE A 114 -2.38 26.07 14.16
N ARG A 115 -3.65 26.42 14.01
CA ARG A 115 -4.14 27.41 13.03
C ARG A 115 -3.41 28.74 13.16
N LYS A 116 -3.32 29.28 14.38
CA LYS A 116 -2.56 30.51 14.67
C LYS A 116 -1.09 30.39 14.29
N SER A 117 -0.48 29.23 14.57
CA SER A 117 0.94 28.99 14.28
C SER A 117 1.24 28.89 12.78
N LEU A 118 0.25 28.49 11.97
CA LEU A 118 0.37 28.42 10.51
C LEU A 118 0.15 29.77 9.82
N GLY A 119 -0.29 30.81 10.53
CA GLY A 119 -0.64 32.11 9.94
C GLY A 119 -1.82 32.04 8.96
N GLN A 120 -2.55 30.92 8.96
CA GLN A 120 -3.73 30.70 8.14
C GLN A 120 -4.96 31.02 8.99
N GLU A 121 -5.43 32.26 8.97
CA GLU A 121 -6.70 32.59 9.64
C GLU A 121 -7.88 31.81 9.01
N ASP A 122 -7.76 31.45 7.73
CA ASP A 122 -8.73 30.66 6.97
C ASP A 122 -8.48 29.14 7.00
N ALA A 123 -7.60 28.62 7.90
CA ALA A 123 -7.44 27.16 8.04
C ALA A 123 -8.74 26.52 8.58
N ASP A 124 -9.56 26.20 7.61
CA ASP A 124 -10.82 25.49 7.51
C ASP A 124 -11.75 25.50 8.73
N TYR A 125 -12.66 26.47 8.74
CA TYR A 125 -13.92 26.43 9.50
C TYR A 125 -14.64 25.07 9.38
N ASN A 126 -14.45 24.37 8.27
CA ASN A 126 -15.03 23.06 8.05
C ASN A 126 -14.36 21.92 8.85
N ILE A 127 -13.04 21.99 9.10
CA ILE A 127 -12.37 21.01 9.98
C ILE A 127 -12.90 21.13 11.41
N VAL A 128 -13.13 22.35 11.91
CA VAL A 128 -13.74 22.57 13.23
C VAL A 128 -15.13 21.95 13.30
N LYS A 129 -15.95 22.12 12.26
CA LYS A 129 -17.28 21.49 12.17
C LYS A 129 -17.19 19.97 12.15
N TYR A 130 -16.23 19.44 11.39
CA TYR A 130 -16.00 18.01 11.29
C TYR A 130 -15.53 17.40 12.63
N ILE A 131 -14.60 18.06 13.34
CA ILE A 131 -14.21 17.66 14.69
C ILE A 131 -15.43 17.67 15.62
N LYS A 132 -16.26 18.72 15.59
CA LYS A 132 -17.50 18.74 16.39
C LYS A 132 -18.41 17.57 16.04
N TYR A 133 -18.63 17.31 14.75
CA TYR A 133 -19.41 16.18 14.26
C TYR A 133 -18.89 14.83 14.81
N LEU A 134 -17.58 14.57 14.75
CA LEU A 134 -16.99 13.33 15.27
C LEU A 134 -17.23 13.12 16.78
N TYR A 135 -17.43 14.21 17.54
CA TYR A 135 -17.62 14.17 18.98
C TYR A 135 -19.07 14.18 19.43
N THR A 136 -19.94 14.91 18.73
CA THR A 136 -21.34 15.11 19.13
C THR A 136 -22.31 14.27 18.30
N GLY A 137 -21.89 13.81 17.12
CA GLY A 137 -22.76 13.19 16.12
C GLY A 137 -23.74 14.19 15.48
N GLU A 138 -23.65 15.48 15.79
CA GLU A 138 -24.50 16.51 15.20
C GLU A 138 -24.02 16.85 13.79
N GLU A 139 -24.94 16.84 12.83
CA GLU A 139 -24.67 17.28 11.46
C GLU A 139 -24.60 18.81 11.43
N PHE A 140 -23.45 19.35 11.00
CA PHE A 140 -23.26 20.77 10.81
C PHE A 140 -23.33 21.11 9.32
N GLU A 141 -23.93 22.25 8.97
CA GLU A 141 -23.92 22.76 7.60
C GLU A 141 -22.48 22.85 7.09
N GLY A 142 -22.14 22.19 5.97
CA GLY A 142 -20.76 22.12 5.44
C GLY A 142 -20.00 20.83 5.76
N VAL A 143 -20.52 19.93 6.60
CA VAL A 143 -20.03 18.54 6.65
C VAL A 143 -20.55 17.80 5.43
N VAL A 144 -19.70 17.62 4.42
CA VAL A 144 -20.11 17.11 3.09
C VAL A 144 -20.48 15.61 3.15
N TRP A 145 -19.87 14.86 4.06
CA TRP A 145 -19.95 13.39 4.09
C TRP A 145 -20.02 12.81 5.51
N PRO A 146 -21.13 12.98 6.24
CA PRO A 146 -21.29 12.32 7.53
C PRO A 146 -21.32 10.79 7.36
N PHE A 147 -20.82 10.06 8.36
CA PHE A 147 -21.04 8.63 8.46
C PHE A 147 -22.53 8.35 8.73
N PRO A 148 -23.06 7.22 8.23
CA PRO A 148 -24.38 6.73 8.63
C PRO A 148 -24.47 6.55 10.16
N LYS A 149 -25.63 6.84 10.75
CA LYS A 149 -25.84 6.77 12.22
C LYS A 149 -25.55 5.41 12.85
N ASN A 150 -25.61 4.34 12.08
CA ASN A 150 -25.30 2.97 12.52
C ASN A 150 -23.81 2.62 12.47
N GLU A 151 -22.94 3.51 12.00
CA GLU A 151 -21.49 3.30 11.85
C GLU A 151 -20.69 3.93 13.02
N ALA A 152 -21.17 3.73 14.25
CA ALA A 152 -20.58 4.35 15.44
C ALA A 152 -19.11 3.91 15.68
N THR A 153 -18.77 2.68 15.31
CA THR A 153 -17.40 2.14 15.39
C THR A 153 -16.46 2.89 14.45
N SER A 154 -16.85 3.07 13.18
CA SER A 154 -16.07 3.84 12.21
C SER A 154 -15.86 5.28 12.67
N VAL A 155 -16.90 5.95 13.20
CA VAL A 155 -16.77 7.31 13.75
C VAL A 155 -15.77 7.35 14.90
N LYS A 156 -15.79 6.36 15.81
CA LYS A 156 -14.82 6.25 16.92
C LYS A 156 -13.38 6.10 16.41
N ILE A 157 -13.15 5.24 15.41
CA ILE A 157 -11.83 5.04 14.80
C ILE A 157 -11.30 6.33 14.20
N ILE A 158 -12.11 6.99 13.38
CA ILE A 158 -11.72 8.23 12.71
C ILE A 158 -11.43 9.32 13.74
N LYS A 159 -12.27 9.43 14.77
CA LYS A 159 -12.08 10.36 15.87
C LYS A 159 -10.72 10.16 16.56
N GLU A 160 -10.40 8.92 16.94
CA GLU A 160 -9.13 8.61 17.57
C GLU A 160 -7.92 8.99 16.69
N ILE A 161 -7.97 8.64 15.40
CA ILE A 161 -6.89 8.96 14.46
C ILE A 161 -6.75 10.48 14.32
N VAL A 162 -7.85 11.21 14.10
CA VAL A 162 -7.87 12.67 14.00
C VAL A 162 -7.29 13.32 15.25
N ASP A 163 -7.69 12.86 16.44
CA ASP A 163 -7.18 13.39 17.70
C ASP A 163 -5.69 13.14 17.89
N ASN A 164 -5.22 11.93 17.58
CA ASN A 164 -3.80 11.60 17.63
C ASN A 164 -2.99 12.48 16.64
N SER A 165 -3.50 12.67 15.41
CA SER A 165 -2.86 13.53 14.40
C SER A 165 -2.79 14.99 14.84
N ILE A 166 -3.88 15.55 15.38
CA ILE A 166 -3.90 16.92 15.91
C ILE A 166 -2.91 17.05 17.06
N ASN A 167 -2.84 16.06 17.95
CA ASN A 167 -1.88 16.06 19.05
C ASN A 167 -0.42 16.08 18.56
N ASP A 168 -0.09 15.32 17.53
CA ASP A 168 1.28 15.26 17.02
C ASP A 168 1.66 16.51 16.23
N ILE A 169 0.75 17.06 15.43
CA ILE A 169 0.92 18.37 14.80
C ILE A 169 1.14 19.45 15.87
N TYR A 170 0.32 19.44 16.93
CA TYR A 170 0.41 20.40 18.03
C TYR A 170 1.77 20.32 18.74
N LYS A 171 2.23 19.11 19.10
CA LYS A 171 3.56 18.90 19.69
C LYS A 171 4.65 19.44 18.76
N PHE A 172 4.55 19.18 17.46
CA PHE A 172 5.54 19.60 16.48
C PHE A 172 5.60 21.13 16.32
N LEU A 173 4.47 21.77 16.01
CA LEU A 173 4.44 23.20 15.68
C LEU A 173 4.56 24.11 16.89
N VAL A 174 3.93 23.72 18.01
CA VAL A 174 3.73 24.60 19.17
C VAL A 174 4.70 24.26 20.30
N LYS A 175 4.99 22.98 20.55
CA LYS A 175 5.79 22.55 21.71
C LYS A 175 7.29 22.40 21.42
N ASN A 176 7.68 21.92 20.24
CA ASN A 176 9.06 21.60 19.88
C ASN A 176 9.64 22.52 18.78
N SER A 177 9.74 23.82 19.06
CA SER A 177 10.10 24.84 18.06
C SER A 177 11.54 24.78 17.51
N GLN A 178 12.43 23.97 18.10
CA GLN A 178 13.85 23.88 17.73
C GLN A 178 14.17 22.87 16.60
N GLU A 179 13.25 21.95 16.25
CA GLU A 179 13.44 20.94 15.18
C GLU A 179 12.64 21.25 13.90
N LYS A 180 12.20 22.50 13.72
CA LYS A 180 11.22 22.87 12.67
C LYS A 180 11.67 22.57 11.23
N SER A 181 12.97 22.60 10.93
CA SER A 181 13.47 22.42 9.55
C SER A 181 13.56 20.96 9.09
N THR A 182 13.72 19.99 10.01
CA THR A 182 13.95 18.57 9.67
C THR A 182 12.68 17.74 9.53
N ARG A 183 11.51 18.29 9.87
CA ARG A 183 10.22 17.55 9.89
C ARG A 183 9.08 18.26 9.16
N LEU A 184 9.40 19.25 8.32
CA LEU A 184 8.38 19.98 7.54
C LEU A 184 7.61 19.06 6.58
N GLU A 185 8.29 18.09 5.96
CA GLU A 185 7.66 17.11 5.08
C GLU A 185 6.70 16.18 5.83
N TYR A 186 7.09 15.72 7.02
CA TYR A 186 6.23 14.96 7.92
C TYR A 186 4.96 15.75 8.26
N PHE A 187 5.14 17.01 8.69
CA PHE A 187 4.02 17.90 9.01
C PHE A 187 3.07 18.09 7.81
N ASN A 188 3.60 18.45 6.64
CA ASN A 188 2.79 18.67 5.44
C ASN A 188 2.01 17.42 5.07
N THR A 189 2.62 16.24 5.20
CA THR A 189 1.98 14.96 4.91
C THR A 189 0.82 14.68 5.87
N VAL A 190 1.05 14.79 7.19
CA VAL A 190 0.01 14.58 8.21
C VAL A 190 -1.15 15.57 8.03
N PHE A 191 -0.82 16.85 7.80
CA PHE A 191 -1.83 17.90 7.60
C PHE A 191 -2.66 17.67 6.33
N CYS A 192 -2.03 17.37 5.19
CA CYS A 192 -2.73 17.08 3.94
C CYS A 192 -3.66 15.88 4.08
N LEU A 193 -3.18 14.77 4.67
CA LEU A 193 -4.00 13.58 4.89
C LEU A 193 -5.19 13.87 5.82
N LEU A 194 -5.00 14.68 6.87
CA LEU A 194 -6.09 15.10 7.74
C LEU A 194 -7.17 15.89 6.99
N CYS A 195 -6.77 16.81 6.12
CA CYS A 195 -7.68 17.58 5.27
C CYS A 195 -8.41 16.69 4.25
N GLU A 196 -7.75 15.68 3.71
CA GLU A 196 -8.35 14.72 2.78
C GLU A 196 -9.38 13.81 3.46
N ILE A 197 -9.18 13.42 4.72
CA ILE A 197 -10.18 12.67 5.50
C ILE A 197 -11.49 13.47 5.50
N TYR A 198 -11.45 14.73 5.94
CA TYR A 198 -12.64 15.58 6.01
C TYR A 198 -13.39 15.70 4.68
N ASN A 199 -12.66 15.83 3.56
CA ASN A 199 -13.26 16.05 2.24
C ASN A 199 -13.75 14.77 1.54
N SER A 200 -13.57 13.60 2.16
CA SER A 200 -13.86 12.31 1.54
C SER A 200 -15.23 11.76 1.95
N CYS A 201 -15.82 10.92 1.11
CA CYS A 201 -16.95 10.07 1.50
C CYS A 201 -16.55 9.14 2.68
N PRO A 202 -17.49 8.50 3.40
CA PRO A 202 -17.16 7.65 4.57
C PRO A 202 -16.12 6.55 4.27
N THR A 203 -16.17 5.98 3.07
CA THR A 203 -15.20 4.97 2.61
C THR A 203 -13.81 5.58 2.38
N GLY A 204 -13.76 6.78 1.79
CA GLY A 204 -12.51 7.52 1.62
C GLY A 204 -11.94 8.04 2.94
N GLN A 205 -12.80 8.44 3.89
CA GLN A 205 -12.39 8.79 5.26
C GLN A 205 -11.63 7.63 5.92
N LEU A 206 -12.17 6.41 5.84
CA LEU A 206 -11.52 5.23 6.38
C LEU A 206 -10.18 4.92 5.67
N GLU A 207 -10.12 4.95 4.34
CA GLU A 207 -8.84 4.74 3.64
C GLU A 207 -7.79 5.80 3.97
N ARG A 208 -8.15 7.08 3.97
CA ARG A 208 -7.22 8.17 4.29
C ARG A 208 -6.76 8.11 5.74
N ALA A 209 -7.66 7.77 6.67
CA ALA A 209 -7.29 7.56 8.07
C ALA A 209 -6.36 6.36 8.25
N ARG A 210 -6.56 5.29 7.48
CA ARG A 210 -5.64 4.13 7.46
C ARG A 210 -4.25 4.55 7.01
N TYR A 211 -4.13 5.29 5.91
CA TYR A 211 -2.83 5.81 5.44
C TYR A 211 -2.19 6.77 6.44
N LEU A 212 -2.98 7.66 7.05
CA LEU A 212 -2.50 8.60 8.06
C LEU A 212 -1.97 7.87 9.29
N HIS A 213 -2.72 6.91 9.83
CA HIS A 213 -2.25 6.09 10.94
C HIS A 213 -0.98 5.31 10.55
N ALA A 214 -0.95 4.67 9.38
CA ALA A 214 0.22 3.96 8.88
C ALA A 214 1.48 4.84 8.83
N PHE A 215 1.31 6.08 8.36
CA PHE A 215 2.37 7.07 8.26
C PHE A 215 2.87 7.52 9.63
N MET A 216 1.95 7.84 10.54
CA MET A 216 2.29 8.30 11.88
C MET A 216 2.95 7.20 12.73
N SER A 217 2.51 5.94 12.58
CA SER A 217 3.12 4.83 13.28
C SER A 217 4.55 4.56 12.84
N GLN A 218 5.04 5.06 11.69
CA GLN A 218 6.42 4.82 11.26
C GLN A 218 7.47 5.34 12.25
N ASP A 219 7.14 6.41 13.01
CA ASP A 219 8.05 7.07 13.94
C ASP A 219 8.14 6.39 15.32
N ASP A 220 7.11 5.62 15.73
CA ASP A 220 7.10 4.83 16.98
C ASP A 220 8.13 3.67 16.95
N TYR A 221 8.67 3.35 15.77
CA TYR A 221 9.59 2.23 15.54
C TYR A 221 11.07 2.60 15.63
N LYS A 222 11.39 3.70 16.32
CA LYS A 222 12.75 3.97 16.78
C LYS A 222 13.17 3.12 17.99
N ASP A 223 12.36 2.13 18.40
CA ASP A 223 12.83 1.12 19.35
C ASP A 223 14.04 0.36 18.75
N GLU A 224 15.10 0.25 19.55
CA GLU A 224 16.44 -0.09 19.07
C GLU A 224 16.64 -1.59 18.82
N ASN A 225 15.72 -2.44 19.29
CA ASN A 225 15.89 -3.90 19.34
C ASN A 225 14.85 -4.69 18.52
N HIS A 226 14.62 -4.32 17.26
CA HIS A 226 13.83 -5.17 16.37
C HIS A 226 14.65 -6.38 15.91
N ASP A 227 14.15 -7.59 16.14
CA ASP A 227 14.79 -8.81 15.65
C ASP A 227 14.56 -9.02 14.14
N ALA A 228 15.27 -10.00 13.57
CA ALA A 228 15.19 -10.29 12.15
C ALA A 228 13.78 -10.71 11.69
N GLN A 229 13.06 -11.48 12.50
CA GLN A 229 11.71 -11.95 12.18
C GLN A 229 10.77 -10.75 12.03
N TYR A 230 10.82 -9.84 13.00
CA TYR A 230 10.01 -8.63 12.99
C TYR A 230 10.28 -7.77 11.76
N ILE A 231 11.56 -7.54 11.42
CA ILE A 231 11.95 -6.73 10.24
C ILE A 231 11.38 -7.36 8.96
N ILE A 232 11.52 -8.68 8.79
CA ILE A 232 11.01 -9.41 7.63
C ILE A 232 9.48 -9.32 7.56
N GLU A 233 8.78 -9.59 8.67
CA GLU A 233 7.32 -9.52 8.73
C GLU A 233 6.77 -8.13 8.42
N MET A 234 7.40 -7.07 8.95
CA MET A 234 7.09 -5.68 8.62
C MET A 234 7.19 -5.44 7.11
N ILE A 235 8.31 -5.81 6.48
CA ILE A 235 8.54 -5.55 5.07
C ILE A 235 7.51 -6.31 4.23
N ILE A 236 7.29 -7.60 4.53
CA ILE A 236 6.29 -8.41 3.84
C ILE A 236 4.90 -7.80 3.97
N SER A 237 4.50 -7.36 5.18
CA SER A 237 3.21 -6.71 5.39
C SER A 237 3.04 -5.50 4.47
N ARG A 238 4.04 -4.63 4.34
CA ARG A 238 4.00 -3.46 3.46
C ARG A 238 3.93 -3.85 1.98
N LEU A 239 4.71 -4.85 1.56
CA LEU A 239 4.71 -5.32 0.18
C LEU A 239 3.36 -5.92 -0.24
N LYS A 240 2.69 -6.68 0.66
CA LYS A 240 1.34 -7.22 0.42
C LYS A 240 0.34 -6.11 0.18
N GLU A 241 0.35 -5.09 1.05
CA GLU A 241 -0.53 -3.92 0.94
C GLU A 241 -0.33 -3.20 -0.40
N ASN A 242 0.92 -2.95 -0.79
CA ASN A 242 1.24 -2.27 -2.04
C ASN A 242 0.79 -3.07 -3.27
N VAL A 243 1.08 -4.37 -3.32
CA VAL A 243 0.65 -5.22 -4.45
C VAL A 243 -0.87 -5.31 -4.50
N PHE A 244 -1.53 -5.40 -3.35
CA PHE A 244 -2.98 -5.43 -3.27
C PHE A 244 -3.61 -4.15 -3.86
N ASP A 245 -3.12 -2.98 -3.45
CA ASP A 245 -3.59 -1.70 -3.96
C ASP A 245 -3.37 -1.59 -5.48
N ILE A 246 -2.18 -1.99 -5.98
CA ILE A 246 -1.88 -2.00 -7.43
C ILE A 246 -2.83 -2.92 -8.22
N VAL A 247 -3.22 -4.06 -7.66
CA VAL A 247 -4.06 -5.06 -8.34
C VAL A 247 -5.53 -4.65 -8.34
N THR A 248 -6.00 -4.08 -7.24
CA THR A 248 -7.44 -3.84 -7.03
C THR A 248 -7.91 -2.45 -7.41
N ILE A 249 -7.01 -1.46 -7.44
CA ILE A 249 -7.36 -0.09 -7.79
C ILE A 249 -7.36 0.07 -9.32
N PRO A 250 -8.52 0.39 -9.95
CA PRO A 250 -8.55 0.63 -11.38
C PRO A 250 -7.75 1.91 -11.72
N PRO A 251 -6.84 1.86 -12.71
CA PRO A 251 -5.93 2.98 -13.00
C PRO A 251 -6.64 4.27 -13.44
N GLN A 252 -7.90 4.19 -13.88
CA GLN A 252 -8.70 5.36 -14.31
C GLN A 252 -10.09 5.46 -13.65
N GLY A 253 -10.30 4.80 -12.52
CA GLY A 253 -11.56 4.93 -11.77
C GLY A 253 -11.61 6.22 -10.95
N SER A 254 -12.73 6.93 -10.98
CA SER A 254 -13.00 8.01 -10.01
C SER A 254 -13.37 7.47 -8.63
N GLN A 255 -13.67 6.17 -8.51
CA GLN A 255 -14.19 5.52 -7.30
C GLN A 255 -13.22 4.46 -6.75
N ASN A 256 -11.92 4.68 -6.96
CA ASN A 256 -10.84 3.76 -6.60
C ASN A 256 -10.85 3.32 -5.13
N VAL A 257 -11.19 4.22 -4.22
CA VAL A 257 -11.29 3.93 -2.78
C VAL A 257 -12.42 2.93 -2.46
N HIS A 258 -13.51 2.95 -3.22
CA HIS A 258 -14.65 2.05 -3.02
C HIS A 258 -14.33 0.63 -3.50
N VAL A 259 -13.66 0.50 -4.65
CA VAL A 259 -13.22 -0.79 -5.18
C VAL A 259 -12.15 -1.41 -4.29
N SER A 260 -11.15 -0.62 -3.86
CA SER A 260 -10.11 -1.09 -2.94
C SER A 260 -10.70 -1.58 -1.63
N GLN A 261 -11.54 -0.77 -0.95
CA GLN A 261 -12.18 -1.16 0.31
C GLN A 261 -13.06 -2.39 0.18
N TYR A 262 -13.82 -2.49 -0.91
CA TYR A 262 -14.64 -3.67 -1.19
C TYR A 262 -13.81 -4.95 -1.21
N TRP A 263 -12.73 -4.97 -1.99
CA TRP A 263 -11.86 -6.13 -2.11
C TRP A 263 -11.07 -6.39 -0.84
N ARG A 264 -10.65 -5.33 -0.15
CA ARG A 264 -9.88 -5.39 1.09
C ARG A 264 -10.71 -6.07 2.17
N LYS A 265 -11.95 -5.63 2.38
CA LYS A 265 -12.90 -6.30 3.27
C LYS A 265 -13.16 -7.76 2.88
N LYS A 266 -13.21 -8.07 1.58
CA LYS A 266 -13.47 -9.43 1.13
C LYS A 266 -12.27 -10.38 1.28
N LEU A 267 -11.05 -9.85 1.22
CA LEU A 267 -9.82 -10.63 1.16
C LEU A 267 -8.89 -10.44 2.38
N HIS A 268 -9.25 -9.61 3.35
CA HIS A 268 -8.36 -9.28 4.48
C HIS A 268 -7.85 -10.53 5.21
N ALA A 269 -8.73 -11.48 5.54
CA ALA A 269 -8.33 -12.72 6.21
C ALA A 269 -7.48 -13.63 5.31
N LYS A 270 -7.73 -13.63 3.99
CA LYS A 270 -7.04 -14.48 3.01
C LYS A 270 -5.66 -13.96 2.62
N LEU A 271 -5.40 -12.66 2.75
CA LEU A 271 -4.14 -12.03 2.37
C LEU A 271 -3.42 -11.37 3.57
N GLY A 272 -4.02 -11.41 4.76
CA GLY A 272 -3.53 -10.71 5.94
C GLY A 272 -3.43 -9.20 5.72
N LEU A 273 -4.48 -8.59 5.18
CA LEU A 273 -4.54 -7.14 4.90
C LEU A 273 -5.11 -6.38 6.09
N ASN A 274 -4.74 -5.10 6.17
CA ASN A 274 -5.29 -4.21 7.17
C ASN A 274 -6.69 -3.73 6.79
N ILE A 275 -7.59 -3.70 7.77
CA ILE A 275 -8.88 -3.04 7.70
C ILE A 275 -9.11 -2.25 8.99
N LEU A 276 -9.65 -1.04 8.84
CA LEU A 276 -9.97 -0.19 9.99
C LEU A 276 -11.16 -0.72 10.77
N ASP A 277 -12.22 -1.11 10.05
CA ASP A 277 -13.48 -1.52 10.62
C ASP A 277 -14.03 -2.70 9.82
N GLU A 278 -14.02 -3.90 10.42
CA GLU A 278 -14.55 -5.10 9.77
C GLU A 278 -16.08 -5.04 9.59
N LYS A 279 -16.77 -4.27 10.44
CA LYS A 279 -18.22 -4.16 10.46
C LYS A 279 -18.71 -3.14 9.42
N TYR A 280 -17.91 -2.11 9.14
CA TYR A 280 -18.26 -1.06 8.17
C TYR A 280 -18.67 -1.65 6.82
N THR A 281 -19.84 -1.25 6.34
CA THR A 281 -20.35 -1.72 5.04
C THR A 281 -20.52 -0.52 4.10
N CYS A 282 -19.67 -0.45 3.08
CA CYS A 282 -19.74 0.60 2.06
C CYS A 282 -21.12 0.61 1.39
N GLN A 283 -21.88 1.68 1.60
CA GLN A 283 -23.22 1.85 1.02
C GLN A 283 -23.21 1.95 -0.52
N PHE A 284 -22.07 2.36 -1.09
CA PHE A 284 -21.91 2.57 -2.53
C PHE A 284 -21.46 1.30 -3.28
N GLY A 285 -21.06 0.25 -2.56
CA GLY A 285 -20.46 -0.95 -3.17
C GLY A 285 -19.22 -0.58 -4.01
N THR A 286 -19.11 -1.13 -5.23
CA THR A 286 -18.02 -0.84 -6.18
C THR A 286 -18.43 0.15 -7.27
N LEU A 287 -19.68 0.65 -7.24
CA LEU A 287 -20.24 1.52 -8.27
C LEU A 287 -20.06 0.99 -9.71
N ASN A 288 -20.09 -0.34 -9.88
CA ASN A 288 -19.83 -1.05 -11.13
C ASN A 288 -18.43 -0.81 -11.74
N GLN A 289 -17.47 -0.32 -10.95
CA GLN A 289 -16.07 -0.10 -11.38
C GLN A 289 -15.13 -1.25 -10.99
N ASP A 290 -15.67 -2.35 -10.46
CA ASP A 290 -14.87 -3.53 -10.11
C ASP A 290 -14.39 -4.28 -11.37
N PRO A 291 -13.07 -4.29 -11.64
CA PRO A 291 -12.53 -4.97 -12.83
C PRO A 291 -12.71 -6.49 -12.77
N PHE A 292 -12.79 -7.07 -11.56
CA PHE A 292 -12.86 -8.52 -11.36
C PHE A 292 -14.29 -9.04 -11.29
N LYS A 293 -15.31 -8.18 -11.40
CA LYS A 293 -16.73 -8.54 -11.40
C LYS A 293 -17.10 -9.52 -10.27
N ASN A 294 -16.64 -9.21 -9.06
CA ASN A 294 -16.88 -9.96 -7.83
C ASN A 294 -16.26 -11.38 -7.82
N HIS A 295 -15.29 -11.67 -8.70
CA HIS A 295 -14.65 -12.98 -8.82
C HIS A 295 -13.36 -13.11 -7.99
N VAL A 296 -13.47 -13.69 -6.78
CA VAL A 296 -12.33 -13.86 -5.84
C VAL A 296 -11.13 -14.57 -6.47
N PRO A 297 -11.27 -15.72 -7.16
CA PRO A 297 -10.12 -16.41 -7.75
C PRO A 297 -9.32 -15.51 -8.72
N SER A 298 -9.98 -14.61 -9.44
CA SER A 298 -9.29 -13.70 -10.36
C SER A 298 -8.45 -12.66 -9.61
N VAL A 299 -8.93 -12.15 -8.48
CA VAL A 299 -8.14 -11.21 -7.66
C VAL A 299 -6.94 -11.92 -7.04
N LEU A 300 -7.14 -13.12 -6.49
CA LEU A 300 -6.06 -13.92 -5.93
C LEU A 300 -5.00 -14.26 -6.99
N TYR A 301 -5.44 -14.67 -8.18
CA TYR A 301 -4.53 -14.94 -9.29
C TYR A 301 -3.75 -13.70 -9.69
N ALA A 302 -4.41 -12.53 -9.83
CA ALA A 302 -3.74 -11.28 -10.15
C ALA A 302 -2.75 -10.84 -9.06
N PHE A 303 -3.12 -11.01 -7.79
CA PHE A 303 -2.26 -10.75 -6.63
C PHE A 303 -1.01 -11.62 -6.65
N PHE A 304 -1.15 -12.95 -6.66
CA PHE A 304 -0.02 -13.88 -6.60
C PHE A 304 0.79 -13.95 -7.90
N SER A 305 0.25 -13.49 -9.02
CA SER A 305 1.03 -13.29 -10.25
C SER A 305 2.02 -12.11 -10.14
N LYS A 306 1.78 -11.16 -9.23
CA LYS A 306 2.70 -10.06 -8.92
C LYS A 306 3.52 -10.34 -7.66
N PHE A 307 2.87 -10.78 -6.60
CA PHE A 307 3.49 -11.17 -5.34
C PHE A 307 4.06 -12.58 -5.47
N THR A 308 5.21 -12.70 -6.15
CA THR A 308 5.91 -13.98 -6.42
C THR A 308 7.09 -14.17 -5.44
N PRO A 309 7.65 -15.40 -5.32
CA PRO A 309 8.90 -15.61 -4.56
C PRO A 309 10.03 -14.68 -4.97
N ASN A 310 10.27 -14.53 -6.28
CA ASN A 310 11.34 -13.67 -6.80
C ASN A 310 11.10 -12.20 -6.45
N TYR A 311 9.86 -11.72 -6.65
CA TYR A 311 9.48 -10.36 -6.24
C TYR A 311 9.73 -10.15 -4.76
N LEU A 312 9.30 -11.10 -3.92
CA LEU A 312 9.46 -11.00 -2.48
C LEU A 312 10.94 -10.94 -2.07
N VAL A 313 11.77 -11.85 -2.58
CA VAL A 313 13.22 -11.89 -2.31
C VAL A 313 13.89 -10.58 -2.74
N GLU A 314 13.60 -10.11 -3.95
CA GLU A 314 14.18 -8.89 -4.49
C GLU A 314 13.80 -7.66 -3.65
N GLN A 315 12.51 -7.47 -3.36
CA GLN A 315 12.05 -6.29 -2.65
C GLN A 315 12.54 -6.28 -1.19
N VAL A 316 12.54 -7.43 -0.51
CA VAL A 316 13.09 -7.54 0.86
C VAL A 316 14.59 -7.26 0.86
N CYS A 317 15.33 -7.81 -0.10
CA CYS A 317 16.76 -7.55 -0.26
C CYS A 317 17.06 -6.07 -0.50
N ASN A 318 16.31 -5.42 -1.37
CA ASN A 318 16.47 -4.00 -1.67
C ASN A 318 16.17 -3.14 -0.43
N PHE A 319 15.07 -3.43 0.29
CA PHE A 319 14.67 -2.68 1.47
C PHE A 319 15.70 -2.81 2.61
N ILE A 320 16.19 -4.02 2.89
CA ILE A 320 17.17 -4.25 3.96
C ILE A 320 18.50 -3.55 3.65
N ASN A 321 18.96 -3.58 2.40
CA ASN A 321 20.23 -2.96 2.02
C ASN A 321 20.18 -1.42 1.92
N GLN A 322 19.02 -0.80 2.07
CA GLN A 322 18.88 0.66 2.13
C GLN A 322 19.08 1.22 3.56
N ASP A 323 19.03 0.37 4.59
CA ASP A 323 19.14 0.76 5.99
C ASP A 323 20.18 -0.10 6.72
N GLN A 324 21.24 0.55 7.23
CA GLN A 324 22.35 -0.14 7.91
C GLN A 324 21.89 -0.92 9.16
N LYS A 325 20.88 -0.44 9.89
CA LYS A 325 20.35 -1.12 11.08
C LYS A 325 19.67 -2.42 10.69
N TYR A 326 18.85 -2.39 9.64
CA TYR A 326 18.21 -3.61 9.13
C TYR A 326 19.26 -4.57 8.57
N GLN A 327 20.21 -4.07 7.80
CA GLN A 327 21.30 -4.88 7.25
C GLN A 327 22.09 -5.58 8.36
N ASN A 328 22.47 -4.89 9.42
CA ASN A 328 23.22 -5.47 10.54
C ASN A 328 22.41 -6.59 11.22
N SER A 329 21.13 -6.33 11.50
CA SER A 329 20.24 -7.27 12.19
C SER A 329 20.03 -8.56 11.38
N ILE A 330 19.78 -8.42 10.07
CA ILE A 330 19.58 -9.57 9.18
C ILE A 330 20.90 -10.30 8.92
N SER A 331 22.03 -9.59 8.80
CA SER A 331 23.35 -10.21 8.64
C SER A 331 23.71 -11.07 9.86
N ALA A 332 23.45 -10.59 11.07
CA ALA A 332 23.66 -11.37 12.29
C ALA A 332 22.81 -12.65 12.32
N TYR A 333 21.56 -12.56 11.85
CA TYR A 333 20.68 -13.72 11.71
C TYR A 333 21.22 -14.74 10.70
N ILE A 334 21.59 -14.28 9.50
CA ILE A 334 22.19 -15.15 8.47
C ILE A 334 23.46 -15.81 9.00
N MET A 335 24.35 -15.08 9.69
CA MET A 335 25.57 -15.67 10.25
C MET A 335 25.27 -16.75 11.30
N THR A 336 24.13 -16.65 12.01
CA THR A 336 23.65 -17.69 12.92
C THR A 336 23.15 -18.92 12.16
N LEU A 337 22.41 -18.74 11.06
CA LEU A 337 22.01 -19.84 10.18
C LEU A 337 23.21 -20.56 9.55
N LEU A 338 24.22 -19.80 9.15
CA LEU A 338 25.41 -20.30 8.47
C LEU A 338 26.54 -20.72 9.43
N LYS A 339 26.27 -20.87 10.74
CA LYS A 339 27.31 -21.11 11.76
C LYS A 339 28.22 -22.29 11.46
N ASN A 340 27.70 -23.31 10.77
CA ASN A 340 28.43 -24.54 10.40
C ASN A 340 28.77 -24.62 8.90
N ILE A 341 28.68 -23.51 8.17
CA ILE A 341 28.92 -23.44 6.73
C ILE A 341 30.29 -22.78 6.48
N ASP A 342 31.02 -23.31 5.50
CA ASP A 342 32.32 -22.82 5.06
C ASP A 342 32.27 -21.37 4.57
N ASP A 343 33.36 -20.62 4.76
CA ASP A 343 33.45 -19.20 4.42
C ASP A 343 33.29 -18.95 2.92
N GLU A 344 33.74 -19.89 2.07
CA GLU A 344 33.55 -19.80 0.62
C GLU A 344 32.07 -19.79 0.23
N LYS A 345 31.24 -20.57 0.94
CA LYS A 345 29.79 -20.57 0.74
C LYS A 345 29.12 -19.30 1.27
N LYS A 346 29.67 -18.66 2.31
CA LYS A 346 29.15 -17.37 2.82
C LYS A 346 29.24 -16.26 1.76
N ASN A 347 30.16 -16.35 0.79
CA ASN A 347 30.24 -15.43 -0.35
C ASN A 347 29.01 -15.48 -1.26
N GLU A 348 28.19 -16.52 -1.19
CA GLU A 348 26.91 -16.58 -1.92
C GLU A 348 25.84 -15.68 -1.27
N PHE A 349 25.96 -15.42 0.04
CA PHE A 349 24.96 -14.72 0.87
C PHE A 349 25.27 -13.23 1.03
N PHE A 350 26.55 -12.87 0.95
CA PHE A 350 27.01 -11.50 1.16
C PHE A 350 27.90 -11.00 0.02
N SER A 351 27.89 -9.69 -0.15
CA SER A 351 28.99 -8.95 -0.78
C SER A 351 29.88 -8.40 0.33
N PHE A 352 31.19 -8.44 0.13
CA PHE A 352 32.18 -7.95 1.06
C PHE A 352 32.95 -6.81 0.43
N GLU A 353 33.25 -5.78 1.21
CA GLU A 353 34.28 -4.81 0.87
C GLU A 353 35.59 -5.27 1.50
N THR A 354 36.66 -5.32 0.69
CA THR A 354 38.02 -5.51 1.18
C THR A 354 38.55 -4.16 1.63
N ASP A 355 38.71 -3.98 2.93
CA ASP A 355 39.43 -2.84 3.50
C ASP A 355 40.93 -3.14 3.41
N GLU A 356 41.68 -2.36 2.63
CA GLU A 356 43.12 -2.60 2.36
C GLU A 356 43.96 -2.62 3.64
N ASP A 357 43.47 -2.00 4.72
CA ASP A 357 44.15 -1.91 6.01
C ASP A 357 43.68 -2.95 7.06
N ARG A 358 42.72 -3.84 6.73
CA ARG A 358 42.19 -4.85 7.66
C ARG A 358 42.03 -6.24 7.02
N ILE A 359 42.58 -7.26 7.67
CA ILE A 359 42.45 -8.69 7.28
C ILE A 359 41.01 -9.25 7.51
N TYR A 360 40.02 -8.39 7.80
CA TYR A 360 38.66 -8.81 8.11
C TYR A 360 37.69 -8.43 6.99
N MET A 361 36.93 -9.41 6.50
CA MET A 361 35.83 -9.16 5.56
C MET A 361 34.60 -8.65 6.32
N ILE A 362 34.18 -7.42 6.05
CA ILE A 362 32.94 -6.85 6.61
C ILE A 362 31.83 -7.03 5.56
N PRO A 363 30.70 -7.70 5.87
CA PRO A 363 29.56 -7.78 4.96
C PRO A 363 29.07 -6.37 4.63
N CYS A 364 29.19 -5.95 3.37
CA CYS A 364 28.75 -4.62 2.93
C CYS A 364 27.31 -4.65 2.38
N LYS A 365 26.87 -5.79 1.81
CA LYS A 365 25.51 -6.01 1.32
C LYS A 365 25.08 -7.47 1.46
N ILE A 366 23.79 -7.67 1.73
CA ILE A 366 23.17 -9.00 1.68
C ILE A 366 22.71 -9.27 0.25
N LYS A 367 23.03 -10.43 -0.30
CA LYS A 367 22.60 -10.87 -1.64
C LYS A 367 21.22 -11.52 -1.56
N GLN A 368 20.54 -11.61 -2.71
CA GLN A 368 19.23 -12.25 -2.83
C GLN A 368 19.21 -13.69 -2.31
N ASN A 369 20.28 -14.48 -2.54
CA ASN A 369 20.38 -15.84 -1.99
C ASN A 369 20.35 -15.85 -0.46
N GLY A 370 20.94 -14.83 0.18
CA GLY A 370 20.89 -14.69 1.64
C GLY A 370 19.49 -14.41 2.14
N ILE A 371 18.77 -13.51 1.48
CA ILE A 371 17.36 -13.24 1.80
C ILE A 371 16.47 -14.45 1.52
N GLN A 372 16.68 -15.16 0.41
CA GLN A 372 15.95 -16.38 0.11
C GLN A 372 16.12 -17.42 1.22
N ALA A 373 17.35 -17.63 1.71
CA ALA A 373 17.60 -18.56 2.81
C ALA A 373 16.89 -18.14 4.10
N VAL A 374 16.90 -16.84 4.44
CA VAL A 374 16.12 -16.31 5.58
C VAL A 374 14.62 -16.58 5.39
N LEU A 375 14.08 -16.32 4.20
CA LEU A 375 12.65 -16.51 3.93
C LEU A 375 12.24 -18.00 3.93
N VAL A 376 13.12 -18.91 3.53
CA VAL A 376 12.90 -20.36 3.64
C VAL A 376 12.93 -20.80 5.10
N ASP A 377 13.92 -20.35 5.87
CA ASP A 377 14.08 -20.66 7.29
C ASP A 377 12.91 -20.14 8.13
N MET A 378 12.42 -18.93 7.82
CA MET A 378 11.23 -18.34 8.45
C MET A 378 9.90 -18.86 7.87
N HIS A 379 9.96 -19.86 6.98
CA HIS A 379 8.82 -20.52 6.35
C HIS A 379 7.92 -19.62 5.49
N PHE A 380 8.40 -18.48 5.00
CA PHE A 380 7.70 -17.66 4.00
C PHE A 380 7.79 -18.27 2.61
N LEU A 381 8.88 -18.99 2.33
CA LEU A 381 9.09 -19.77 1.12
C LEU A 381 9.21 -21.25 1.47
N ILE A 382 8.70 -22.10 0.59
CA ILE A 382 8.86 -23.54 0.65
C ILE A 382 9.70 -23.97 -0.54
N GLN A 383 10.72 -24.78 -0.27
CA GLN A 383 11.59 -25.38 -1.28
C GLN A 383 11.24 -26.87 -1.37
N SER A 384 10.82 -27.32 -2.55
CA SER A 384 10.42 -28.71 -2.84
C SER A 384 11.57 -29.58 -3.32
#